data_AF-A0A2P6NYU2-F1
#
_entry.id   AF-A0A2P6NYU2-F1
#
_cell.length_a   1.000
_cell.length_b   1.000
_cell.length_c   1.000
_cell.angle_alpha   90.00
_cell.angle_beta   90.00
_cell.angle_gamma   90.00
#
_symmetry.space_group_name_H-M   'P 1'
#
loop_
_entity.id
_entity.type
_entity.pdbx_description
1 polymer ?
#
loop_
_entity_poly.entity_id
_entity_poly.type
_entity_poly.pdbx_seq_one_letter_code
_entity_poly.pdbx_strand_id
1 'polypeptide(L)'
;MTTVVAERHQQNVPAGFKLTEEQPNQQEELTAVIHLKQENKEELKNKLDAVSDPKSSEYGKYLTREQVEAMTAAKPEHIDAVKSWLSKFQNIKVDARSDAVHVTGSLEALSKVFNTQFGVYESNDGKKHVRINGKAVVPSELEGVEFVSGLSELMKIHHGPAIINKLSD
;
A
#
# COMPACT_ATOMS: atom_id res chain seq x y z
N MET A 1 -9.02 -4.97 -20.93
CA MET A 1 -9.46 -5.92 -19.88
C MET A 1 -9.06 -5.34 -18.53
N THR A 2 -9.59 -5.83 -17.40
CA THR A 2 -9.24 -5.32 -16.05
C THR A 2 -8.71 -6.42 -15.15
N THR A 3 -7.76 -6.07 -14.28
CA THR A 3 -7.16 -6.96 -13.28
C THR A 3 -7.57 -6.53 -11.88
N VAL A 4 -7.94 -7.48 -11.01
CA VAL A 4 -8.23 -7.20 -9.58
C VAL A 4 -6.92 -7.04 -8.83
N VAL A 5 -6.76 -5.93 -8.11
CA VAL A 5 -5.52 -5.56 -7.41
C VAL A 5 -5.67 -5.43 -5.89
N ALA A 6 -6.92 -5.32 -5.41
CA ALA A 6 -7.28 -5.40 -4.01
C ALA A 6 -8.74 -5.84 -3.89
N GLU A 7 -9.08 -6.53 -2.81
CA GLU A 7 -10.43 -7.03 -2.60
C GLU A 7 -10.81 -7.06 -1.13
N ARG A 8 -12.09 -6.76 -0.87
CA ARG A 8 -12.73 -6.88 0.43
C ARG A 8 -14.14 -7.43 0.25
N HIS A 9 -14.39 -8.61 0.79
CA HIS A 9 -15.73 -9.19 0.86
C HIS A 9 -16.34 -8.92 2.23
N GLN A 10 -17.64 -8.65 2.28
CA GLN A 10 -18.39 -8.55 3.56
C GLN A 10 -18.26 -9.82 4.42
N GLN A 11 -18.11 -10.98 3.78
CA GLN A 11 -17.92 -12.27 4.47
C GLN A 11 -16.48 -12.47 5.01
N ASN A 12 -15.52 -11.63 4.59
CA ASN A 12 -14.10 -11.71 4.98
C ASN A 12 -13.65 -10.47 5.77
N VAL A 13 -14.57 -9.82 6.50
CA VAL A 13 -14.20 -8.76 7.45
C VAL A 13 -13.48 -9.42 8.64
N PRO A 14 -12.23 -9.00 8.96
CA PRO A 14 -11.50 -9.59 10.07
C PRO A 14 -12.25 -9.46 11.39
N ALA A 15 -12.14 -10.48 12.24
CA ALA A 15 -12.80 -10.48 13.55
C ALA A 15 -12.48 -9.20 14.34
N GLY A 16 -13.51 -8.53 14.86
CA GLY A 16 -13.37 -7.28 15.59
C GLY A 16 -13.47 -6.02 14.72
N PHE A 17 -13.90 -6.15 13.47
CA PHE A 17 -14.40 -5.06 12.64
C PHE A 17 -15.83 -5.36 12.18
N LYS A 18 -16.62 -4.31 11.98
CA LYS A 18 -17.96 -4.38 11.40
C LYS A 18 -18.13 -3.25 10.38
N LEU A 19 -18.81 -3.50 9.28
CA LEU A 19 -19.25 -2.43 8.37
C LEU A 19 -20.35 -1.64 9.08
N THR A 20 -20.20 -0.33 9.21
CA THR A 20 -21.17 0.56 9.89
C THR A 20 -21.82 1.58 8.97
N GLU A 21 -21.22 1.86 7.82
CA GLU A 21 -21.75 2.80 6.83
C GLU A 21 -21.34 2.35 5.42
N GLU A 22 -22.30 2.23 4.51
CA GLU A 22 -22.04 1.81 3.12
C GLU A 22 -21.63 2.97 2.21
N GLN A 23 -21.86 4.21 2.63
CA GLN A 23 -21.64 5.42 1.83
C GLN A 23 -20.94 6.50 2.67
N PRO A 24 -19.60 6.41 2.85
CA PRO A 24 -18.84 7.40 3.59
C PRO A 24 -18.86 8.78 2.93
N ASN A 25 -18.39 9.79 3.67
CA ASN A 25 -18.15 11.12 3.12
C ASN A 25 -17.22 11.06 1.90
N GLN A 26 -17.77 11.36 0.72
CA GLN A 26 -17.07 11.26 -0.55
C GLN A 26 -15.89 12.22 -0.71
N GLN A 27 -15.80 13.24 0.14
CA GLN A 27 -14.71 14.23 0.18
C GLN A 27 -13.56 13.83 1.11
N GLU A 28 -13.69 12.75 1.88
CA GLU A 28 -12.60 12.24 2.70
C GLU A 28 -11.42 11.82 1.81
N GLU A 29 -10.20 12.22 2.18
CA GLU A 29 -9.00 11.86 1.44
C GLU A 29 -8.47 10.49 1.89
N LEU A 30 -8.05 9.69 0.92
CA LEU A 30 -7.35 8.43 1.15
C LEU A 30 -6.12 8.37 0.25
N THR A 31 -5.12 7.57 0.66
CA THR A 31 -3.95 7.27 -0.18
C THR A 31 -3.93 5.79 -0.50
N ALA A 32 -3.95 5.47 -1.79
CA ALA A 32 -3.66 4.15 -2.32
C ALA A 32 -2.20 4.10 -2.78
N VAL A 33 -1.57 2.93 -2.67
CA VAL A 33 -0.20 2.71 -3.15
C VAL A 33 -0.24 1.55 -4.13
N ILE A 34 0.12 1.84 -5.38
CA ILE A 34 0.25 0.87 -6.45
C ILE A 34 1.67 0.33 -6.40
N HIS A 35 1.83 -0.91 -5.96
CA HIS A 35 3.13 -1.58 -5.87
C HIS A 35 3.47 -2.20 -7.21
N LEU A 36 4.67 -1.88 -7.70
CA LEU A 36 5.20 -2.37 -8.95
C LEU A 36 6.22 -3.47 -8.67
N LYS A 37 6.43 -4.31 -9.67
CA LYS A 37 7.45 -5.36 -9.62
C LYS A 37 8.82 -4.74 -9.41
N GLN A 38 9.39 -4.99 -8.23
CA GLN A 38 10.78 -4.68 -7.92
C GLN A 38 11.72 -5.55 -8.76
N GLU A 39 12.81 -4.95 -9.24
CA GLU A 39 13.90 -5.66 -9.90
C GLU A 39 14.91 -6.20 -8.89
N ASN A 40 15.80 -7.10 -9.34
CA ASN A 40 16.95 -7.60 -8.57
C ASN A 40 16.65 -8.15 -7.15
N LYS A 41 15.46 -8.72 -6.92
CA LYS A 41 15.07 -9.32 -5.61
C LYS A 41 16.08 -10.36 -5.11
N GLU A 42 16.67 -11.15 -6.01
CA GLU A 42 17.70 -12.14 -5.67
C GLU A 42 19.03 -11.49 -5.28
N GLU A 43 19.42 -10.41 -5.94
CA GLU A 43 20.63 -9.66 -5.59
C GLU A 43 20.49 -9.00 -4.22
N LEU A 44 19.32 -8.41 -3.92
CA LEU A 44 19.03 -7.86 -2.60
C LEU A 44 19.14 -8.95 -1.52
N LYS A 45 18.60 -10.14 -1.79
CA LYS A 45 18.71 -11.29 -0.88
C LYS A 45 20.18 -11.68 -0.67
N ASN A 46 20.94 -11.84 -1.75
CA ASN A 46 22.36 -12.21 -1.68
C ASN A 46 23.17 -11.17 -0.90
N LYS A 47 22.88 -9.88 -1.09
CA LYS A 47 23.52 -8.81 -0.33
C LYS A 47 23.12 -8.84 1.14
N LEU A 48 21.84 -9.07 1.46
CA LEU A 48 21.35 -9.23 2.83
C LEU A 48 22.06 -10.37 3.55
N ASP A 49 22.19 -11.53 2.89
CA ASP A 49 22.90 -12.69 3.45
C ASP A 49 24.37 -12.32 3.73
N ALA A 50 25.04 -11.70 2.76
CA ALA A 50 26.45 -11.33 2.86
C ALA A 50 26.75 -10.30 3.96
N VAL A 51 25.85 -9.34 4.20
CA VAL A 51 26.07 -8.31 5.24
C VAL A 51 25.66 -8.80 6.65
N SER A 52 24.89 -9.90 6.72
CA SER A 52 24.39 -10.46 7.99
C SER A 52 25.16 -11.70 8.46
N ASP A 53 25.94 -12.35 7.59
CA ASP A 53 26.79 -13.49 7.97
C ASP A 53 28.09 -13.01 8.66
N PRO A 54 28.34 -13.36 9.94
CA PRO A 54 29.56 -12.99 10.65
C PRO A 54 30.86 -13.55 10.04
N LYS A 55 30.78 -14.54 9.14
CA LYS A 55 31.95 -15.09 8.42
C LYS A 55 32.23 -14.37 7.10
N SER A 56 31.32 -13.52 6.65
CA SER A 56 31.47 -12.76 5.41
C SER A 56 32.43 -11.59 5.59
N SER A 57 33.22 -11.28 4.57
CA SER A 57 34.04 -10.06 4.51
C SER A 57 33.20 -8.78 4.44
N GLU A 58 31.90 -8.91 4.16
CA GLU A 58 30.92 -7.83 4.07
C GLU A 58 30.08 -7.67 5.34
N TYR A 59 30.34 -8.46 6.39
CA TYR A 59 29.58 -8.40 7.63
C TYR A 59 29.51 -6.98 8.20
N GLY A 60 28.29 -6.53 8.53
CA GLY A 60 28.02 -5.21 9.08
C GLY A 60 28.05 -4.07 8.05
N LYS A 61 28.34 -4.32 6.76
CA LYS A 61 28.32 -3.30 5.69
C LYS A 61 26.93 -3.16 5.07
N TYR A 62 25.96 -2.78 5.89
CA TYR A 62 24.56 -2.61 5.47
C TYR A 62 24.40 -1.56 4.37
N LEU A 63 23.43 -1.78 3.49
CA LEU A 63 23.04 -0.81 2.47
C LEU A 63 22.28 0.37 3.09
N THR A 64 22.44 1.56 2.52
CA THR A 64 21.54 2.68 2.80
C THR A 64 20.19 2.47 2.12
N ARG A 65 19.17 3.21 2.54
CA ARG A 65 17.84 3.18 1.92
C ARG A 65 17.91 3.47 0.42
N GLU A 66 18.70 4.47 0.03
CA GLU A 66 18.87 4.89 -1.36
C GLU A 66 19.55 3.80 -2.20
N GLN A 67 20.49 3.04 -1.61
CA GLN A 67 21.13 1.91 -2.28
C GLN A 67 20.15 0.74 -2.49
N VAL A 68 19.30 0.45 -1.51
CA VAL A 68 18.24 -0.55 -1.67
C VAL A 68 17.25 -0.09 -2.74
N GLU A 69 16.76 1.14 -2.65
CA GLU A 69 15.84 1.72 -3.62
C GLU A 69 16.41 1.66 -5.04
N ALA A 70 17.67 2.04 -5.24
CA ALA A 70 18.31 1.98 -6.56
C ALA A 70 18.47 0.53 -7.07
N MET A 71 18.78 -0.42 -6.18
CA MET A 71 18.94 -1.83 -6.52
C MET A 71 17.61 -2.47 -6.93
N THR A 72 16.53 -2.15 -6.22
CA THR A 72 15.23 -2.80 -6.38
C THR A 72 14.19 -1.96 -7.10
N ALA A 73 14.59 -0.87 -7.75
CA ALA A 73 13.70 -0.01 -8.51
C ALA A 73 12.87 -0.82 -9.51
N ALA A 74 11.60 -0.46 -9.65
CA ALA A 74 10.79 -0.99 -10.73
C ALA A 74 11.30 -0.45 -12.07
N LYS A 75 10.99 -1.18 -13.15
CA LYS A 75 11.32 -0.70 -14.49
C LYS A 75 10.68 0.66 -14.76
N PRO A 76 11.43 1.62 -15.34
CA PRO A 76 10.89 2.93 -15.70
C PRO A 76 9.62 2.85 -16.55
N GLU A 77 9.57 1.89 -17.48
CA GLU A 77 8.40 1.66 -18.34
C GLU A 77 7.12 1.34 -17.56
N HIS A 78 7.19 0.61 -16.44
CA HIS A 78 6.03 0.30 -15.60
C HIS A 78 5.55 1.53 -14.83
N ILE A 79 6.50 2.32 -14.30
CA ILE A 79 6.19 3.58 -13.60
C ILE A 79 5.50 4.55 -14.56
N ASP A 80 6.04 4.70 -15.76
CA ASP A 80 5.51 5.62 -16.77
C ASP A 80 4.15 5.18 -17.30
N ALA A 81 3.93 3.86 -17.49
CA ALA A 81 2.63 3.32 -17.85
C ALA A 81 1.56 3.66 -16.81
N VAL A 82 1.86 3.47 -15.51
CA VAL A 82 0.94 3.80 -14.43
C VAL A 82 0.70 5.31 -14.33
N LYS A 83 1.73 6.15 -14.42
CA LYS A 83 1.58 7.62 -14.44
C LYS A 83 0.70 8.07 -15.61
N SER A 84 0.94 7.54 -16.80
CA SER A 84 0.18 7.85 -18.01
C SER A 84 -1.30 7.47 -17.85
N TRP A 85 -1.58 6.29 -17.28
CA TRP A 85 -2.95 5.90 -16.94
C TRP A 85 -3.60 6.84 -15.91
N LEU A 86 -2.89 7.18 -14.83
CA LEU A 86 -3.41 8.05 -13.77
C LEU A 86 -3.66 9.49 -14.26
N SER A 87 -2.92 9.97 -15.26
CA SER A 87 -3.11 11.31 -15.84
C SER A 87 -4.51 11.56 -16.44
N LYS A 88 -5.26 10.49 -16.70
CA LYS A 88 -6.64 10.54 -17.21
C LYS A 88 -7.66 10.94 -16.13
N PHE A 89 -7.27 10.94 -14.86
CA PHE A 89 -8.12 11.25 -13.72
C PHE A 89 -7.80 12.63 -13.14
N GLN A 90 -8.83 13.29 -12.63
CA GLN A 90 -8.71 14.61 -11.99
C GLN A 90 -8.84 14.47 -10.47
N ASN A 91 -8.42 15.50 -9.73
CA ASN A 91 -8.52 15.57 -8.27
C ASN A 91 -7.79 14.45 -7.53
N ILE A 92 -6.69 13.97 -8.12
CA ILE A 92 -5.73 13.06 -7.49
C ILE A 92 -4.33 13.68 -7.50
N LYS A 93 -3.54 13.38 -6.49
CA LYS A 93 -2.11 13.67 -6.40
C LYS A 93 -1.36 12.37 -6.64
N VAL A 94 -0.36 12.41 -7.50
CA VAL A 94 0.46 11.25 -7.86
C VAL A 94 1.90 11.51 -7.46
N ASP A 95 2.44 10.64 -6.61
CA ASP A 95 3.85 10.65 -6.18
C ASP A 95 4.46 9.29 -6.53
N ALA A 96 5.47 9.28 -7.40
CA ALA A 96 6.14 8.05 -7.79
C ALA A 96 7.46 7.89 -7.05
N ARG A 97 7.67 6.69 -6.52
CA ARG A 97 8.87 6.25 -5.81
C ARG A 97 9.50 5.09 -6.56
N SER A 98 10.60 4.56 -6.00
CA SER A 98 11.44 3.58 -6.69
C SER A 98 10.66 2.40 -7.30
N ASP A 99 9.73 1.84 -6.54
CA ASP A 99 8.97 0.64 -6.89
C ASP A 99 7.46 0.80 -6.68
N ALA A 100 6.98 2.02 -6.46
CA ALA A 100 5.59 2.27 -6.13
C ALA A 100 5.09 3.62 -6.63
N VAL A 101 3.79 3.69 -6.93
CA VAL A 101 3.09 4.94 -7.24
C VAL A 101 2.02 5.20 -6.19
N HIS A 102 2.20 6.26 -5.42
CA HIS A 102 1.25 6.75 -4.45
C HIS A 102 0.20 7.62 -5.13
N VAL A 103 -1.07 7.34 -4.86
CA VAL A 103 -2.21 8.07 -5.38
C VAL A 103 -3.07 8.54 -4.22
N THR A 104 -3.10 9.84 -3.99
CA THR A 104 -3.92 10.46 -2.93
C THR A 104 -5.06 11.23 -3.56
N GLY A 105 -6.28 11.07 -3.06
CA GLY A 105 -7.44 11.81 -3.54
C GLY A 105 -8.67 11.56 -2.68
N SER A 106 -9.76 12.24 -3.02
CA SER A 106 -11.06 12.00 -2.39
C SER A 106 -11.57 10.59 -2.70
N LEU A 107 -12.44 10.03 -1.85
CA LEU A 107 -13.07 8.75 -2.12
C LEU A 107 -13.78 8.74 -3.48
N GLU A 108 -14.44 9.84 -3.85
CA GLU A 108 -15.08 9.98 -5.16
C GLU A 108 -14.07 9.82 -6.31
N ALA A 109 -12.91 10.46 -6.21
CA ALA A 109 -11.87 10.39 -7.22
C ALA A 109 -11.26 8.97 -7.29
N LEU A 110 -10.96 8.37 -6.14
CA LEU A 110 -10.38 7.03 -6.07
C LEU A 110 -11.38 5.94 -6.49
N SER A 111 -12.67 6.12 -6.26
CA SER A 111 -13.73 5.25 -6.77
C SER A 111 -13.73 5.19 -8.30
N LYS A 112 -13.45 6.32 -8.97
CA LYS A 112 -13.29 6.38 -10.43
C LYS A 112 -11.99 5.72 -10.89
N VAL A 113 -10.88 5.97 -10.19
CA VAL A 113 -9.56 5.38 -10.51
C VAL A 113 -9.61 3.86 -10.47
N PHE A 114 -10.11 3.30 -9.36
CA PHE A 114 -10.06 1.86 -9.10
C PHE A 114 -11.36 1.11 -9.40
N ASN A 115 -12.37 1.81 -9.95
CA ASN A 115 -13.71 1.29 -10.21
C ASN A 115 -14.25 0.50 -9.01
N THR A 116 -14.36 1.19 -7.88
CA THR A 116 -14.68 0.59 -6.57
C THR A 116 -15.62 1.46 -5.74
N GLN A 117 -16.12 0.90 -4.64
CA GLN A 117 -16.96 1.59 -3.67
C GLN A 117 -16.30 1.50 -2.29
N PHE A 118 -16.47 2.54 -1.47
CA PHE A 118 -15.93 2.60 -0.13
C PHE A 118 -17.04 2.43 0.92
N GLY A 119 -16.68 1.89 2.07
CA GLY A 119 -17.52 1.80 3.27
C GLY A 119 -16.72 2.16 4.52
N VAL A 120 -17.41 2.49 5.61
CA VAL A 120 -16.81 2.69 6.93
C VAL A 120 -16.87 1.41 7.72
N TYR A 121 -15.71 0.96 8.19
CA TYR A 121 -15.57 -0.14 9.11
C TYR A 121 -15.23 0.39 10.49
N GLU A 122 -15.94 -0.07 11.50
CA GLU A 122 -15.66 0.26 12.90
C GLU A 122 -15.03 -0.94 13.58
N SER A 123 -13.88 -0.73 14.22
CA SER A 123 -13.24 -1.73 15.08
C SER A 123 -13.90 -1.80 16.46
N ASN A 124 -13.64 -2.87 17.21
CA ASN A 124 -14.16 -3.04 18.56
C ASN A 124 -13.71 -1.95 19.56
N ASP A 125 -12.59 -1.26 19.29
CA ASP A 125 -12.14 -0.10 20.08
C ASP A 125 -12.79 1.24 19.62
N GLY A 126 -13.77 1.17 18.71
CA GLY A 126 -14.56 2.31 18.23
C GLY A 126 -13.90 3.15 17.13
N LYS A 127 -12.72 2.76 16.62
CA LYS A 127 -12.06 3.49 15.53
C LYS A 127 -12.75 3.20 14.21
N LYS A 128 -12.91 4.25 13.41
CA LYS A 128 -13.49 4.18 12.06
C LYS A 128 -12.39 4.10 11.01
N HIS A 129 -12.64 3.27 9.99
CA HIS A 129 -11.73 3.01 8.89
C HIS A 129 -12.49 3.01 7.58
N VAL A 130 -12.16 3.95 6.69
CA VAL A 130 -12.70 3.93 5.32
C VAL A 130 -11.90 2.95 4.47
N ARG A 131 -12.56 1.92 3.95
CA ARG A 131 -11.95 0.90 3.06
C ARG A 131 -12.90 0.51 1.96
N ILE A 132 -12.37 -0.11 0.91
CA ILE A 132 -13.21 -0.64 -0.17
C ILE A 132 -14.21 -1.67 0.37
N ASN A 133 -15.41 -1.68 -0.18
CA ASN A 133 -16.44 -2.68 0.02
C ASN A 133 -16.70 -3.37 -1.34
N GLY A 134 -15.80 -4.28 -1.72
CA GLY A 134 -15.81 -4.96 -3.01
C GLY A 134 -14.40 -5.13 -3.59
N LYS A 135 -14.30 -5.10 -4.92
CA LYS A 135 -13.04 -5.22 -5.65
C LYS A 135 -12.53 -3.83 -6.06
N ALA A 136 -11.23 -3.66 -6.07
CA ALA A 136 -10.54 -2.60 -6.77
C ALA A 136 -9.83 -3.20 -8.00
N VAL A 137 -9.95 -2.53 -9.14
CA VAL A 137 -9.38 -3.00 -10.40
C VAL A 137 -8.53 -1.92 -11.07
N VAL A 138 -7.60 -2.37 -11.90
CA VAL A 138 -6.82 -1.53 -12.82
C VAL A 138 -6.87 -2.12 -14.23
N PRO A 139 -6.53 -1.35 -15.28
CA PRO A 139 -6.39 -1.90 -16.63
C PRO A 139 -5.34 -3.01 -16.70
N SER A 140 -5.66 -4.12 -17.38
CA SER A 140 -4.77 -5.29 -17.47
C SER A 140 -3.49 -5.02 -18.29
N GLU A 141 -3.49 -3.97 -19.11
CA GLU A 141 -2.30 -3.50 -19.85
C GLU A 141 -1.23 -2.84 -18.97
N LEU A 142 -1.53 -2.56 -17.69
CA LEU A 142 -0.53 -2.07 -16.73
C LEU A 142 0.34 -3.22 -16.25
N GLU A 143 1.24 -3.66 -17.13
CA GLU A 143 2.25 -4.65 -16.80
C GLU A 143 3.10 -4.18 -15.62
N GLY A 144 3.47 -5.12 -14.75
CA GLY A 144 4.30 -4.84 -13.58
C GLY A 144 3.54 -4.41 -12.32
N VAL A 145 2.24 -4.12 -12.37
CA VAL A 145 1.44 -3.91 -11.13
C VAL A 145 1.29 -5.24 -10.39
N GLU A 146 1.79 -5.34 -9.16
CA GLU A 146 1.68 -6.55 -8.33
C GLU A 146 0.41 -6.52 -7.47
N PHE A 147 0.18 -5.43 -6.73
CA PHE A 147 -1.02 -5.24 -5.89
C PHE A 147 -1.20 -3.76 -5.52
N VAL A 148 -2.37 -3.43 -4.94
CA VAL A 148 -2.63 -2.09 -4.40
C VAL A 148 -2.94 -2.18 -2.91
N SER A 149 -2.23 -1.40 -2.09
CA SER A 149 -2.49 -1.25 -0.66
C SER A 149 -3.09 0.12 -0.32
N GLY A 150 -3.58 0.28 0.90
CA GLY A 150 -4.25 1.49 1.39
C GLY A 150 -5.75 1.51 1.10
N LEU A 151 -6.22 0.58 0.26
CA LEU A 151 -7.63 0.49 -0.14
C LEU A 151 -8.42 -0.49 0.72
N SER A 152 -7.86 -1.65 1.05
CA SER A 152 -8.60 -2.73 1.68
C SER A 152 -8.25 -2.87 3.16
N GLU A 153 -7.01 -2.67 3.55
CA GLU A 153 -6.41 -3.28 4.74
C GLU A 153 -7.02 -2.74 6.05
N LEU A 154 -7.63 -3.63 6.84
CA LEU A 154 -8.09 -3.34 8.20
C LEU A 154 -7.05 -3.88 9.18
N MET A 155 -6.15 -3.00 9.62
CA MET A 155 -5.08 -3.37 10.55
C MET A 155 -5.57 -3.21 11.99
N LYS A 156 -5.45 -4.28 12.79
CA LYS A 156 -5.46 -4.17 14.25
C LYS A 156 -4.13 -3.60 14.69
N ILE A 157 -4.12 -2.35 15.16
CA ILE A 157 -2.96 -1.81 15.85
C ILE A 157 -2.93 -2.45 17.23
N HIS A 158 -2.07 -3.47 17.41
CA HIS A 158 -1.72 -3.93 18.76
C HIS A 158 -0.78 -2.89 19.36
N HIS A 159 -1.30 -2.06 20.26
CA HIS A 159 -0.42 -1.36 21.18
C HIS A 159 0.24 -2.43 22.05
N GLY A 160 1.56 -2.59 21.96
CA GLY A 160 2.32 -3.26 23.01
C GLY A 160 2.04 -2.59 24.36
N PRO A 161 2.29 -3.24 25.50
CA PRO A 161 2.06 -2.62 26.80
C PRO A 161 2.77 -1.27 26.83
N ALA A 162 2.01 -0.21 27.14
CA ALA A 162 2.58 1.11 27.34
C ALA A 162 3.63 0.99 28.45
N ILE A 163 4.92 1.14 28.12
CA ILE A 163 5.95 1.34 29.13
C ILE A 163 5.75 2.76 29.66
N ILE A 164 4.87 2.89 30.63
CA ILE A 164 4.81 4.06 31.50
C ILE A 164 6.06 4.01 32.39
N ASN A 165 7.11 4.73 31.98
CA ASN A 165 8.20 5.07 32.87
C ASN A 165 7.63 5.92 34.02
N LYS A 166 7.25 5.27 35.12
CA LYS A 166 7.19 5.92 36.42
C LYS A 166 8.63 6.19 36.84
N LEU A 167 9.18 7.32 36.40
CA LEU A 167 10.21 8.01 37.17
C LEU A 167 9.48 8.60 38.37
N SER A 168 9.59 7.94 39.51
CA SER A 168 9.31 8.53 40.81
C SER A 168 10.59 9.20 41.29
N ASP A 169 10.54 10.51 41.53
CA ASP A 169 11.47 11.24 42.40
C ASP A 169 11.33 10.78 43.86
#